data_AF-A0A8J4EES7-F1
#
_entry.id   AF-A0A8J4EES7-F1
#
_cell.length_a   1.000
_cell.length_b   1.000
_cell.length_c   1.000
_cell.angle_alpha   90.00
_cell.angle_beta   90.00
_cell.angle_gamma   90.00
#
_symmetry.space_group_name_H-M   'P 1'
#
loop_
_entity.id
_entity.type
_entity.pdbx_description
1 polymer ?
#
loop_
_entity_poly.entity_id
_entity_poly.type
_entity_poly.pdbx_seq_one_letter_code
_entity_poly.pdbx_strand_id
1 'polypeptide(L)'
;MSSDPPDPYVVLGVSPGASLEDLKRARRILAMKWHPDRGWADSGTDRLERDRQMKLINAAYQELSRRDPVREAARARSEQAEREREAREREARERAAADTAARERADRERRARERAEEAARERAERERRERAEGARRERERAERERAENERVQRERARAERDARQPSRFAAETLSERTTFRPVGLVFPSGREGFTIRICVDGDDDVIFLARGRRLLLFDSPGSMATFLVTDYNHDLTRLPAWKDIRTSMAQSPPVPDVDDYADFEFILQSLHAAPAEWVPEPFLVCRDMVLEIGTAFDHRRLLELVGPGTPIDRLDDLLRAVETPLPGWRSRRQLRKLDANQLGMHWRLAASRLRSIAHWHALP
;
A
#
# COMPACT_ATOMS: atom_id res chain seq x y z
N MET A 1 51.54 94.97 -32.29
CA MET A 1 52.74 94.15 -32.06
C MET A 1 52.34 92.70 -32.30
N SER A 2 53.10 91.98 -33.13
CA SER A 2 52.75 90.64 -33.64
C SER A 2 52.42 89.64 -32.53
N SER A 3 51.34 88.88 -32.69
CA SER A 3 50.80 87.92 -31.72
C SER A 3 51.06 86.47 -32.15
N ASP A 4 52.29 86.16 -32.53
CA ASP A 4 52.75 84.78 -32.73
C ASP A 4 53.55 84.32 -31.50
N PRO A 5 53.40 83.05 -31.07
CA PRO A 5 54.23 82.51 -29.99
C PRO A 5 55.71 82.60 -30.41
N PRO A 6 56.61 83.04 -29.51
CA PRO A 6 58.00 83.22 -29.86
C PRO A 6 58.65 81.89 -30.24
N ASP A 7 59.41 81.88 -31.34
CA ASP A 7 60.07 80.68 -31.86
C ASP A 7 60.91 79.99 -30.77
N PRO A 8 60.63 78.72 -30.43
CA PRO A 8 61.35 77.99 -29.40
C PRO A 8 62.88 77.97 -29.56
N TYR A 9 63.42 77.98 -30.79
CA TYR A 9 64.86 78.03 -31.04
C TYR A 9 65.45 79.39 -30.64
N VAL A 10 64.72 80.47 -30.96
CA VAL A 10 65.08 81.84 -30.60
C VAL A 10 64.98 82.06 -29.10
N VAL A 11 63.94 81.52 -28.44
CA VAL A 11 63.77 81.60 -26.98
C VAL A 11 64.91 80.93 -26.22
N LEU A 12 65.42 79.81 -26.72
CA LEU A 12 66.57 79.12 -26.14
C LEU A 12 67.93 79.65 -26.64
N GLY A 13 67.94 80.53 -27.64
CA GLY A 13 69.17 81.06 -28.24
C GLY A 13 70.03 79.99 -28.92
N VAL A 14 69.40 78.97 -29.49
CA VAL A 14 70.09 77.87 -30.18
C VAL A 14 69.74 77.87 -31.67
N SER A 15 70.63 77.31 -32.48
CA SER A 15 70.38 77.16 -33.92
C SER A 15 69.25 76.16 -34.20
N PRO A 16 68.44 76.35 -35.26
CA PRO A 16 67.59 75.30 -35.80
C PRO A 16 68.42 74.03 -36.06
N GLY A 17 68.07 72.91 -35.42
CA GLY A 17 68.81 71.65 -35.49
C GLY A 17 69.83 71.40 -34.35
N ALA A 18 69.87 72.25 -33.32
CA ALA A 18 70.70 72.03 -32.13
C ALA A 18 70.39 70.68 -31.44
N SER A 19 71.44 70.02 -30.95
CA SER A 19 71.30 68.70 -30.31
C SER A 19 70.55 68.79 -28.96
N LEU A 20 70.01 67.67 -28.48
CA LEU A 20 69.35 67.62 -27.16
C LEU A 20 70.29 68.06 -26.02
N GLU A 21 71.60 67.80 -26.15
CA GLU A 21 72.59 68.26 -25.19
C GLU A 21 72.77 69.77 -25.21
N ASP A 22 72.74 70.38 -26.39
CA ASP A 22 72.79 71.84 -26.56
C ASP A 22 71.53 72.50 -26.02
N LEU A 23 70.34 71.91 -26.26
CA LEU A 23 69.08 72.36 -25.66
C LEU A 23 69.13 72.32 -24.13
N LYS A 24 69.66 71.24 -23.54
CA LYS A 24 69.84 71.11 -22.08
C LYS A 24 70.82 72.14 -21.54
N ARG A 25 71.92 72.39 -22.26
CA ARG A 25 72.97 73.36 -21.90
C ARG A 25 72.43 74.78 -21.95
N ALA A 26 71.78 75.16 -23.05
CA ALA A 26 71.15 76.46 -23.24
C ALA A 26 70.07 76.72 -22.19
N ARG A 27 69.19 75.74 -21.92
CA ARG A 27 68.20 75.82 -20.84
C ARG A 27 68.86 76.05 -19.48
N ARG A 28 69.95 75.32 -19.17
CA ARG A 28 70.65 75.46 -17.88
C ARG A 28 71.27 76.85 -17.73
N ILE A 29 71.88 77.39 -18.78
CA ILE A 29 72.46 78.73 -18.80
C ILE A 29 71.36 79.80 -18.64
N LEU A 30 70.25 79.68 -19.40
CA LEU A 30 69.13 80.60 -19.32
C LEU A 30 68.38 80.51 -17.98
N ALA A 31 68.21 79.31 -17.43
CA ALA A 31 67.64 79.11 -16.10
C ALA A 31 68.52 79.73 -15.01
N MET A 32 69.85 79.68 -15.15
CA MET A 32 70.76 80.37 -14.24
C MET A 32 70.66 81.89 -14.37
N LYS A 33 70.42 82.42 -15.57
CA LYS A 33 70.26 83.86 -15.83
C LYS A 33 68.91 84.41 -15.33
N TRP A 34 67.84 83.66 -15.53
CA TRP A 34 66.46 84.08 -15.30
C TRP A 34 65.80 83.45 -14.06
N HIS A 35 66.58 82.85 -13.15
CA HIS A 35 66.04 82.24 -11.93
C HIS A 35 65.33 83.28 -11.05
N PRO A 36 64.10 83.00 -10.54
CA PRO A 36 63.34 83.94 -9.72
C PRO A 36 64.02 84.31 -8.39
N ASP A 37 64.94 83.47 -7.90
CA ASP A 37 65.68 83.70 -6.65
C ASP A 37 67.06 84.36 -6.83
N ARG A 38 67.46 84.71 -8.05
CA ARG A 38 68.72 85.43 -8.28
C ARG A 38 68.51 86.93 -8.05
N GLY A 39 69.22 87.48 -7.06
CA GLY A 39 69.12 88.88 -6.61
C GLY A 39 69.72 89.88 -7.59
N TRP A 40 68.91 90.33 -8.55
CA TRP A 40 69.19 91.49 -9.40
C TRP A 40 68.54 92.72 -8.74
N ALA A 41 69.23 93.38 -7.83
CA ALA A 41 68.69 94.55 -7.12
C ALA A 41 68.82 95.87 -7.92
N ASP A 42 69.57 95.88 -9.03
CA ASP A 42 70.00 97.11 -9.71
C ASP A 42 69.67 97.16 -11.22
N SER A 43 69.06 96.11 -11.77
CA SER A 43 68.51 96.13 -13.13
C SER A 43 67.00 96.04 -13.00
N GLY A 44 66.26 97.08 -13.44
CA GLY A 44 64.80 97.23 -13.27
C GLY A 44 63.87 96.18 -13.90
N THR A 45 64.30 94.92 -14.02
CA THR A 45 63.49 93.77 -14.45
C THR A 45 62.62 93.23 -13.32
N ASP A 46 61.31 93.28 -13.51
CA ASP A 46 60.30 92.84 -12.53
C ASP A 46 60.33 91.30 -12.34
N ARG A 47 60.00 90.81 -11.14
CA ARG A 47 59.88 89.36 -10.82
C ARG A 47 58.91 88.66 -11.76
N LEU A 48 57.83 89.34 -12.15
CA LEU A 48 56.83 88.84 -13.08
C LEU A 48 57.41 88.58 -14.48
N GLU A 49 58.33 89.42 -14.95
CA GLU A 49 59.02 89.22 -16.24
C GLU A 49 59.96 88.02 -16.19
N ARG A 50 60.65 87.80 -15.07
CA ARG A 50 61.53 86.63 -14.88
C ARG A 50 60.75 85.32 -14.84
N ASP A 51 59.61 85.28 -14.15
CA ASP A 51 58.72 84.11 -14.15
C ASP A 51 58.13 83.83 -15.53
N ARG A 52 57.73 84.87 -16.26
CA ARG A 52 57.28 84.75 -17.66
C ARG A 52 58.39 84.19 -18.54
N GLN A 53 59.60 84.71 -18.42
CA GLN A 53 60.74 84.25 -19.23
C GLN A 53 61.13 82.81 -18.90
N MET A 54 61.12 82.42 -17.62
CA MET A 54 61.40 81.04 -17.20
C MET A 54 60.32 80.05 -17.67
N LYS A 55 59.05 80.45 -17.67
CA LYS A 55 57.96 79.66 -18.27
C LYS A 55 58.16 79.50 -19.78
N LEU A 56 58.53 80.57 -20.49
CA LEU A 56 58.83 80.52 -21.92
C LEU A 56 60.03 79.61 -22.22
N ILE A 57 61.12 79.73 -21.46
CA ILE A 57 62.32 78.86 -21.58
C ILE A 57 61.96 77.38 -21.36
N ASN A 58 61.16 77.10 -20.33
CA ASN A 58 60.74 75.72 -20.03
C ASN A 58 59.77 75.18 -21.10
N ALA A 59 58.84 75.99 -21.59
CA ALA A 59 57.92 75.62 -22.67
C ALA A 59 58.69 75.35 -23.97
N ALA A 60 59.59 76.25 -24.37
CA ALA A 60 60.44 76.10 -25.55
C ALA A 60 61.32 74.84 -25.47
N TYR A 61 61.93 74.58 -24.30
CA TYR A 61 62.71 73.35 -24.09
C TYR A 61 61.83 72.09 -24.12
N GLN A 62 60.64 72.11 -23.52
CA GLN A 62 59.72 70.96 -23.57
C GLN A 62 59.25 70.66 -24.99
N GLU A 63 58.93 71.70 -25.77
CA GLU A 63 58.50 71.56 -27.16
C GLU A 63 59.61 71.02 -28.05
N LEU A 64 60.81 71.62 -28.00
CA LEU A 64 61.97 71.15 -28.78
C LEU A 64 62.45 69.77 -28.33
N SER A 65 62.41 69.48 -27.03
CA SER A 65 62.72 68.14 -26.51
C SER A 65 61.65 67.10 -26.84
N ARG A 66 60.40 67.50 -27.13
CA ARG A 66 59.38 66.59 -27.66
C ARG A 66 59.65 66.27 -29.14
N ARG A 67 60.16 67.21 -29.93
CA ARG A 67 60.52 67.02 -31.35
C ARG A 67 61.88 66.33 -31.57
N ASP A 68 62.57 65.98 -30.49
CA ASP A 68 63.84 65.24 -30.57
C ASP A 68 63.59 63.81 -31.08
N PRO A 69 64.20 63.42 -32.22
CA PRO A 69 63.95 62.12 -32.85
C PRO A 69 64.26 60.92 -31.94
N VAL A 70 65.24 61.06 -31.04
CA VAL A 70 65.62 59.98 -30.10
C VAL A 70 64.54 59.79 -29.04
N ARG A 71 64.02 60.87 -28.45
CA ARG A 71 62.90 60.83 -27.50
C ARG A 71 61.59 60.41 -28.14
N GLU A 72 61.33 60.83 -29.38
CA GLU A 72 60.18 60.39 -30.15
C GLU A 72 60.24 58.89 -30.45
N ALA A 73 61.38 58.39 -30.94
CA ALA A 73 61.59 56.96 -31.17
C ALA A 73 61.55 56.13 -29.88
N ALA A 74 61.92 56.70 -28.72
CA ALA A 74 61.80 56.04 -27.43
C ALA A 74 60.33 55.95 -26.96
N ARG A 75 59.52 57.01 -27.15
CA ARG A 75 58.08 56.99 -26.86
C ARG A 75 57.32 56.05 -27.77
N ALA A 76 57.57 56.11 -29.09
CA ALA A 76 56.96 55.20 -30.06
C ALA A 76 57.27 53.73 -29.73
N ARG A 77 58.52 53.42 -29.33
CA ARG A 77 58.89 52.07 -28.86
C ARG A 77 58.18 51.66 -27.57
N SER A 78 58.02 52.59 -26.61
CA SER A 78 57.29 52.33 -25.36
C SER A 78 55.81 52.08 -25.61
N GLU A 79 55.16 52.92 -26.42
CA GLU A 79 53.74 52.79 -26.80
C GLU A 79 53.51 51.53 -27.62
N GLN A 80 54.43 51.18 -28.52
CA GLN A 80 54.36 49.93 -29.27
C GLN A 80 54.52 48.71 -28.34
N ALA A 81 55.46 48.73 -27.40
CA ALA A 81 55.64 47.66 -26.42
C ALA A 81 54.42 47.53 -25.47
N GLU A 82 53.77 48.65 -25.12
CA GLU A 82 52.54 48.65 -24.33
C GLU A 82 51.37 48.06 -25.12
N ARG A 83 51.17 48.48 -26.38
CA ARG A 83 50.15 47.89 -27.27
C ARG A 83 50.37 46.40 -27.51
N GLU A 84 51.62 45.97 -27.69
CA GLU A 84 51.96 44.55 -27.83
C GLU A 84 51.71 43.77 -26.53
N ARG A 85 51.95 44.36 -25.36
CA ARG A 85 51.61 43.76 -24.06
C ARG A 85 50.10 43.63 -23.87
N GLU A 86 49.35 44.69 -24.16
CA GLU A 86 47.88 44.69 -24.07
C GLU A 86 47.27 43.69 -25.05
N ALA A 87 47.78 43.60 -26.28
CA ALA A 87 47.33 42.62 -27.27
C ALA A 87 47.58 41.18 -26.78
N ARG A 88 48.78 40.89 -26.26
CA ARG A 88 49.09 39.57 -25.66
C ARG A 88 48.22 39.25 -24.46
N GLU A 89 47.93 40.24 -23.61
CA GLU A 89 47.08 40.04 -22.44
C GLU A 89 45.62 39.81 -22.85
N ARG A 90 45.12 40.52 -23.87
CA ARG A 90 43.78 40.27 -24.44
C ARG A 90 43.69 38.88 -25.04
N GLU A 91 44.66 38.46 -25.86
CA GLU A 91 44.69 37.10 -26.41
C GLU A 91 44.77 36.04 -25.30
N ALA A 92 45.56 36.26 -24.25
CA ALA A 92 45.65 35.33 -23.12
C ALA A 92 44.31 35.23 -22.36
N ARG A 93 43.63 36.37 -22.14
CA ARG A 93 42.30 36.40 -21.50
C ARG A 93 41.24 35.71 -22.36
N GLU A 94 41.25 35.94 -23.67
CA GLU A 94 40.33 35.29 -24.61
C GLU A 94 40.55 33.77 -24.66
N ARG A 95 41.82 33.32 -24.70
CA ARG A 95 42.14 31.88 -24.62
C ARG A 95 41.69 31.27 -23.29
N ALA A 96 41.93 31.94 -22.17
CA ALA A 96 41.48 31.47 -20.86
C ALA A 96 39.95 31.40 -20.75
N ALA A 97 39.24 32.38 -21.31
CA ALA A 97 37.78 32.39 -21.38
C ALA A 97 37.24 31.27 -22.29
N ALA A 98 37.88 31.05 -23.44
CA ALA A 98 37.53 29.97 -24.36
C ALA A 98 37.73 28.58 -23.73
N ASP A 99 38.85 28.36 -23.01
CA ASP A 99 39.13 27.13 -22.28
C ASP A 99 38.10 26.89 -21.18
N THR A 100 37.74 27.92 -20.42
CA THR A 100 36.73 27.84 -19.37
C THR A 100 35.37 27.48 -19.96
N ALA A 101 34.96 28.16 -21.04
CA ALA A 101 33.72 27.85 -21.75
C ALA A 101 33.71 26.44 -22.37
N ALA A 102 34.86 25.95 -22.85
CA ALA A 102 34.99 24.58 -23.36
C ALA A 102 34.81 23.55 -22.23
N ARG A 103 35.44 23.76 -21.06
CA ARG A 103 35.27 22.90 -19.88
C ARG A 103 33.83 22.88 -19.39
N GLU A 104 33.18 24.04 -19.28
CA GLU A 104 31.78 24.11 -18.88
C GLU A 104 30.86 23.39 -19.86
N ARG A 105 31.11 23.51 -21.17
CA ARG A 105 30.34 22.77 -22.19
C ARG A 105 30.52 21.26 -22.04
N ALA A 106 31.75 20.79 -21.86
CA ALA A 106 32.03 19.37 -21.65
C ALA A 106 31.37 18.84 -20.37
N ASP A 107 31.37 19.61 -19.28
CA ASP A 107 30.71 19.23 -18.03
C ASP A 107 29.18 19.20 -18.16
N ARG A 108 28.60 20.18 -18.88
CA ARG A 108 27.15 20.17 -19.18
C ARG A 108 26.76 18.96 -20.02
N GLU A 109 27.54 18.61 -21.03
CA GLU A 109 27.32 17.41 -21.85
C GLU A 109 27.46 16.12 -21.04
N ARG A 110 28.48 16.01 -20.19
CA ARG A 110 28.66 14.86 -19.28
C ARG A 110 27.45 14.69 -18.38
N ARG A 111 27.02 15.75 -17.69
CA ARG A 111 25.83 15.74 -16.81
C ARG A 111 24.54 15.46 -17.58
N ALA A 112 24.44 15.88 -18.84
CA ALA A 112 23.30 15.54 -19.68
C ALA A 112 23.28 14.05 -20.04
N ARG A 113 24.44 13.47 -20.38
CA ARG A 113 24.58 12.02 -20.65
C ARG A 113 24.28 11.17 -19.43
N GLU A 114 24.82 11.53 -18.27
CA GLU A 114 24.57 10.81 -16.99
C GLU A 114 23.07 10.80 -16.66
N ARG A 115 22.39 11.96 -16.74
CA ARG A 115 20.94 12.04 -16.52
C ARG A 115 20.13 11.26 -17.55
N ALA A 116 20.56 11.24 -18.82
CA ALA A 116 19.89 10.47 -19.85
C ALA A 116 20.04 8.96 -19.61
N GLU A 117 21.22 8.52 -19.17
CA GLU A 117 21.50 7.12 -18.83
C GLU A 117 20.73 6.68 -17.59
N GLU A 118 20.69 7.49 -16.53
CA GLU A 118 19.90 7.25 -15.33
C GLU A 118 18.40 7.14 -15.66
N ALA A 119 17.85 8.10 -16.42
CA ALA A 119 16.46 8.05 -16.86
C ALA A 119 16.17 6.83 -17.76
N ALA A 120 17.14 6.37 -18.56
CA ALA A 120 17.00 5.14 -19.34
C ALA A 120 17.00 3.88 -18.45
N ARG A 121 17.84 3.83 -17.42
CA ARG A 121 17.86 2.75 -16.42
C ARG A 121 16.56 2.68 -15.65
N GLU A 122 16.05 3.82 -15.16
CA GLU A 122 14.77 3.91 -14.46
C GLU A 122 13.60 3.45 -15.34
N ARG A 123 13.57 3.88 -16.61
CA ARG A 123 12.55 3.41 -17.58
C ARG A 123 12.63 1.90 -17.79
N ALA A 124 13.82 1.35 -17.99
CA ALA A 124 14.01 -0.09 -18.16
C ALA A 124 13.62 -0.89 -16.91
N GLU A 125 13.91 -0.37 -15.72
CA GLU A 125 13.50 -0.99 -14.46
C GLU A 125 11.98 -0.94 -14.28
N ARG A 126 11.35 0.20 -14.57
CA ARG A 126 9.89 0.36 -14.54
C ARG A 126 9.21 -0.61 -15.50
N GLU A 127 9.69 -0.74 -16.74
CA GLU A 127 9.17 -1.73 -17.69
C GLU A 127 9.37 -3.16 -17.20
N ARG A 128 10.52 -3.49 -16.59
CA ARG A 128 10.75 -4.81 -16.00
C ARG A 128 9.78 -5.11 -14.86
N ARG A 129 9.52 -4.14 -13.98
CA ARG A 129 8.55 -4.26 -12.89
C ARG A 129 7.14 -4.45 -13.43
N GLU A 130 6.73 -3.65 -14.41
CA GLU A 130 5.41 -3.78 -15.06
C GLU A 130 5.23 -5.14 -15.76
N ARG A 131 6.26 -5.63 -16.48
CA ARG A 131 6.23 -6.97 -17.08
C ARG A 131 6.18 -8.08 -16.03
N ALA A 132 6.94 -7.96 -14.94
CA ALA A 132 6.93 -8.93 -13.84
C ALA A 132 5.57 -8.96 -13.13
N GLU A 133 4.97 -7.80 -12.86
CA GLU A 133 3.62 -7.69 -12.30
C GLU A 133 2.56 -8.23 -13.26
N GLY A 134 2.66 -7.92 -14.56
CA GLY A 134 1.79 -8.48 -15.60
C GLY A 134 1.85 -10.01 -15.63
N ALA A 135 3.06 -10.56 -15.71
CA ALA A 135 3.28 -12.01 -15.68
C ALA A 135 2.78 -12.66 -14.38
N ARG A 136 2.91 -11.97 -13.23
CA ARG A 136 2.36 -12.44 -11.97
C ARG A 136 0.83 -12.47 -11.99
N ARG A 137 0.18 -11.41 -12.49
CA ARG A 137 -1.29 -11.34 -12.62
C ARG A 137 -1.81 -12.43 -13.56
N GLU A 138 -1.11 -12.69 -14.66
CA GLU A 138 -1.46 -13.79 -15.57
C GLU A 138 -1.32 -15.15 -14.90
N ARG A 139 -0.24 -15.40 -14.15
CA ARG A 139 -0.07 -16.63 -13.36
C ARG A 139 -1.17 -16.80 -12.33
N GLU A 140 -1.49 -15.75 -11.57
CA GLU A 140 -2.58 -15.78 -10.58
C GLU A 140 -3.94 -16.03 -11.25
N ARG A 141 -4.19 -15.45 -12.43
CA ARG A 141 -5.40 -15.71 -13.23
C ARG A 141 -5.46 -17.16 -13.70
N ALA A 142 -4.36 -17.68 -14.25
CA ALA A 142 -4.27 -19.06 -14.72
C ALA A 142 -4.38 -20.06 -13.56
N GLU A 143 -3.85 -19.75 -12.38
CA GLU A 143 -3.99 -20.55 -11.18
C GLU A 143 -5.43 -20.55 -10.67
N ARG A 144 -6.09 -19.39 -10.63
CA ARG A 144 -7.52 -19.28 -10.30
C ARG A 144 -8.39 -20.07 -11.27
N GLU A 145 -8.12 -19.96 -12.57
CA GLU A 145 -8.84 -20.70 -13.60
C GLU A 145 -8.57 -22.21 -13.50
N ARG A 146 -7.34 -22.63 -13.21
CA ARG A 146 -7.02 -24.04 -12.91
C ARG A 146 -7.73 -24.54 -11.66
N ALA A 147 -7.75 -23.75 -10.59
CA ALA A 147 -8.43 -24.10 -9.34
C ALA A 147 -9.96 -24.15 -9.50
N GLU A 148 -10.53 -23.24 -10.31
CA GLU A 148 -11.94 -23.24 -10.67
C GLU A 148 -12.28 -24.45 -11.54
N ASN A 149 -11.48 -24.72 -12.58
CA ASN A 149 -11.63 -25.92 -13.40
C ASN A 149 -11.49 -27.19 -12.57
N GLU A 150 -10.50 -27.27 -11.68
CA GLU A 150 -10.33 -28.40 -10.77
C GLU A 150 -11.51 -28.52 -9.80
N ARG A 151 -12.04 -27.41 -9.29
CA ARG A 151 -13.26 -27.39 -8.47
C ARG A 151 -14.45 -27.91 -9.27
N VAL A 152 -14.65 -27.45 -10.51
CA VAL A 152 -15.73 -27.91 -11.40
C VAL A 152 -15.56 -29.39 -11.72
N GLN A 153 -14.35 -29.87 -11.97
CA GLN A 153 -14.07 -31.28 -12.20
C GLN A 153 -14.30 -32.11 -10.93
N ARG A 154 -13.92 -31.61 -9.74
CA ARG A 154 -14.22 -32.26 -8.46
C ARG A 154 -15.71 -32.28 -8.17
N GLU A 155 -16.44 -31.22 -8.49
CA GLU A 155 -17.89 -31.14 -8.36
C GLU A 155 -18.58 -32.08 -9.36
N ARG A 156 -18.11 -32.17 -10.61
CA ARG A 156 -18.59 -33.15 -11.60
C ARG A 156 -18.28 -34.58 -11.18
N ALA A 157 -17.06 -34.87 -10.73
CA ALA A 157 -16.68 -36.18 -10.24
C ALA A 157 -17.43 -36.54 -8.95
N ARG A 158 -17.71 -35.56 -8.08
CA ARG A 158 -18.57 -35.75 -6.91
C ARG A 158 -20.01 -35.98 -7.33
N ALA A 159 -20.56 -35.24 -8.30
CA ALA A 159 -21.91 -35.46 -8.82
C ALA A 159 -22.03 -36.81 -9.53
N GLU A 160 -20.99 -37.25 -10.25
CA GLU A 160 -20.92 -38.55 -10.90
C GLU A 160 -20.74 -39.67 -9.88
N ARG A 161 -19.98 -39.43 -8.80
CA ARG A 161 -19.89 -40.34 -7.65
C ARG A 161 -21.20 -40.37 -6.87
N ASP A 162 -21.86 -39.24 -6.64
CA ASP A 162 -23.16 -39.12 -5.98
C ASP A 162 -24.30 -39.65 -6.88
N ALA A 163 -24.07 -39.79 -8.19
CA ALA A 163 -24.96 -40.47 -9.12
C ALA A 163 -24.69 -41.99 -9.21
N ARG A 164 -23.43 -42.42 -8.99
CA ARG A 164 -23.03 -43.84 -8.93
C ARG A 164 -23.16 -44.47 -7.55
N GLN A 165 -23.10 -43.67 -6.49
CA GLN A 165 -23.50 -44.03 -5.14
C GLN A 165 -24.97 -43.61 -5.01
N PRO A 166 -25.91 -44.54 -4.80
CA PRO A 166 -27.16 -44.15 -4.19
C PRO A 166 -26.82 -43.39 -2.89
N SER A 167 -27.70 -42.49 -2.44
CA SER A 167 -27.67 -42.02 -1.05
C SER A 167 -27.29 -43.18 -0.15
N ARG A 168 -26.39 -42.96 0.82
CA ARG A 168 -25.87 -44.02 1.71
C ARG A 168 -26.97 -44.90 2.32
N PHE A 169 -28.21 -44.38 2.32
CA PHE A 169 -29.46 -45.11 2.47
C PHE A 169 -30.07 -45.40 1.08
N ALA A 170 -29.74 -46.56 0.50
CA ALA A 170 -30.63 -47.17 -0.47
C ALA A 170 -31.98 -47.38 0.24
N ALA A 171 -33.09 -47.18 -0.48
CA ALA A 171 -34.44 -47.41 0.05
C ALA A 171 -34.69 -48.84 0.58
N GLU A 172 -33.71 -49.74 0.44
CA GLU A 172 -33.72 -51.14 0.85
C GLU A 172 -33.44 -51.38 2.35
N THR A 173 -32.97 -50.38 3.12
CA THR A 173 -32.57 -50.59 4.54
C THR A 173 -33.57 -50.09 5.60
N LEU A 174 -34.80 -49.76 5.23
CA LEU A 174 -35.80 -49.32 6.21
C LEU A 174 -36.66 -50.51 6.65
N SER A 175 -36.25 -51.09 7.77
CA SER A 175 -36.95 -52.13 8.51
C SER A 175 -38.36 -51.69 8.96
N GLU A 176 -39.23 -52.66 9.26
CA GLU A 176 -40.58 -52.48 9.85
C GLU A 176 -40.58 -51.68 11.17
N ARG A 177 -39.41 -51.34 11.71
CA ARG A 177 -39.19 -50.64 12.98
C ARG A 177 -38.61 -49.22 12.80
N THR A 178 -39.21 -48.43 11.92
CA THR A 178 -38.81 -47.04 11.69
C THR A 178 -39.72 -46.10 12.48
N THR A 179 -39.17 -45.20 13.30
CA THR A 179 -39.94 -44.21 14.06
C THR A 179 -39.80 -42.81 13.47
N PHE A 180 -40.92 -42.10 13.36
CA PHE A 180 -41.00 -40.74 12.83
C PHE A 180 -41.25 -39.78 13.98
N ARG A 181 -40.27 -38.93 14.28
CA ARG A 181 -40.32 -37.98 15.38
C ARG A 181 -40.33 -36.55 14.84
N PRO A 182 -41.41 -35.79 15.07
CA PRO A 182 -41.41 -34.37 14.79
C PRO A 182 -40.44 -33.68 15.75
N VAL A 183 -39.61 -32.78 15.24
CA VAL A 183 -38.58 -32.08 16.02
C VAL A 183 -38.72 -30.58 15.82
N GLY A 184 -38.58 -29.83 16.92
CA GLY A 184 -38.50 -28.38 16.93
C GLY A 184 -37.07 -27.88 17.10
N LEU A 185 -36.66 -26.92 16.26
CA LEU A 185 -35.38 -26.23 16.38
C LEU A 185 -35.64 -24.75 16.67
N VAL A 186 -35.23 -24.27 17.85
CA VAL A 186 -35.33 -22.85 18.20
C VAL A 186 -33.96 -22.22 18.04
N PHE A 187 -33.84 -21.30 17.07
CA PHE A 187 -32.58 -20.64 16.76
C PHE A 187 -32.36 -19.37 17.58
N PRO A 188 -31.10 -18.92 17.74
CA PRO A 188 -30.82 -17.62 18.32
C PRO A 188 -31.55 -16.53 17.52
N SER A 189 -32.32 -15.68 18.21
CA SER A 189 -33.40 -14.76 17.71
C SER A 189 -34.84 -15.22 17.98
N GLY A 190 -35.04 -16.44 18.50
CA GLY A 190 -36.36 -16.99 18.81
C GLY A 190 -37.11 -17.51 17.58
N ARG A 191 -36.47 -17.58 16.40
CA ARG A 191 -37.09 -18.20 15.23
C ARG A 191 -37.13 -19.72 15.41
N GLU A 192 -38.32 -20.27 15.38
CA GLU A 192 -38.59 -21.70 15.52
C GLU A 192 -38.84 -22.35 14.15
N GLY A 193 -38.30 -23.54 13.95
CA GLY A 193 -38.47 -24.32 12.73
C GLY A 193 -38.73 -25.79 13.02
N PHE A 194 -39.66 -26.38 12.28
CA PHE A 194 -40.12 -27.75 12.48
C PHE A 194 -39.60 -28.67 11.38
N THR A 195 -39.26 -29.90 11.72
CA THR A 195 -38.85 -30.94 10.77
C THR A 195 -39.22 -32.34 11.27
N ILE A 196 -38.96 -33.36 10.46
CA ILE A 196 -39.10 -34.76 10.87
C ILE A 196 -37.71 -35.39 10.98
N ARG A 197 -37.45 -35.98 12.15
CA ARG A 197 -36.37 -36.90 12.43
C ARG A 197 -36.88 -38.33 12.29
N ILE A 198 -36.09 -39.20 11.70
CA ILE A 198 -36.42 -40.60 11.46
C ILE A 198 -35.32 -41.44 12.08
N CYS A 199 -35.70 -42.27 13.03
CA CYS A 199 -34.82 -43.21 13.70
C CYS A 199 -35.15 -44.62 13.20
N VAL A 200 -34.12 -45.39 12.87
CA VAL A 200 -34.26 -46.78 12.42
C VAL A 200 -33.82 -47.68 13.56
N ASP A 201 -34.72 -48.49 14.14
CA ASP A 201 -34.37 -49.31 15.30
C ASP A 201 -33.23 -50.28 14.96
N GLY A 202 -32.19 -50.28 15.80
CA GLY A 202 -31.02 -51.15 15.68
C GLY A 202 -29.84 -50.54 14.93
N ASP A 203 -29.98 -49.30 14.45
CA ASP A 203 -28.89 -48.50 13.89
C ASP A 203 -28.83 -47.15 14.65
N ASP A 204 -27.61 -46.62 14.83
CA ASP A 204 -27.42 -45.26 15.38
C ASP A 204 -27.63 -44.18 14.29
N ASP A 205 -27.93 -44.61 13.07
CA ASP A 205 -28.18 -43.74 11.92
C ASP A 205 -29.54 -43.03 12.00
N VAL A 206 -29.51 -41.70 11.87
CA VAL A 206 -30.68 -40.82 11.87
C VAL A 206 -30.84 -40.16 10.51
N ILE A 207 -32.07 -40.13 10.00
CA ILE A 207 -32.43 -39.46 8.75
C ILE A 207 -33.32 -38.25 9.07
N PHE A 208 -33.11 -37.14 8.37
CA PHE A 208 -33.97 -35.97 8.48
C PHE A 208 -34.73 -35.71 7.19
N LEU A 209 -35.90 -35.08 7.32
CA LEU A 209 -36.65 -34.57 6.17
C LEU A 209 -35.80 -33.55 5.41
N ALA A 210 -35.44 -33.90 4.18
CA ALA A 210 -34.51 -33.14 3.36
C ALA A 210 -34.95 -33.04 1.89
N ARG A 211 -34.40 -32.04 1.20
CA ARG A 211 -34.45 -31.89 -0.25
C ARG A 211 -33.12 -31.38 -0.76
N GLY A 212 -32.47 -32.13 -1.66
CA GLY A 212 -31.20 -31.71 -2.26
C GLY A 212 -30.09 -31.43 -1.25
N ARG A 213 -29.96 -32.29 -0.22
CA ARG A 213 -29.02 -32.17 0.91
C ARG A 213 -29.23 -30.93 1.80
N ARG A 214 -30.40 -30.30 1.75
CA ARG A 214 -30.79 -29.26 2.71
C ARG A 214 -31.85 -29.80 3.65
N LEU A 215 -31.68 -29.52 4.93
CA LEU A 215 -32.67 -29.82 5.97
C LEU A 215 -33.91 -28.96 5.71
N LEU A 216 -35.07 -29.57 5.54
CA LEU A 216 -36.31 -28.80 5.38
C LEU A 216 -36.82 -28.37 6.75
N LEU A 217 -37.03 -27.06 6.91
CA LEU A 217 -37.68 -26.46 8.06
C LEU A 217 -38.96 -25.78 7.65
N PHE A 218 -39.96 -25.86 8.52
CA PHE A 218 -41.28 -25.26 8.33
C PHE A 218 -41.53 -24.27 9.45
N ASP A 219 -42.28 -23.20 9.19
CA ASP A 219 -42.61 -22.19 10.21
C ASP A 219 -43.73 -22.65 11.16
N SER A 220 -44.38 -23.79 10.90
CA SER A 220 -45.35 -24.40 11.81
C SER A 220 -45.51 -25.92 11.60
N PRO A 221 -45.95 -26.68 12.63
CA PRO A 221 -46.27 -28.10 12.46
C PRO A 221 -47.32 -28.35 11.38
N GLY A 222 -48.29 -27.44 11.25
CA GLY A 222 -49.33 -27.52 10.22
C GLY A 222 -48.81 -27.35 8.79
N SER A 223 -47.84 -26.44 8.57
CA SER A 223 -47.25 -26.27 7.24
C SER A 223 -46.37 -27.46 6.86
N MET A 224 -45.66 -28.04 7.82
CA MET A 224 -44.94 -29.31 7.66
C MET A 224 -45.90 -30.46 7.31
N ALA A 225 -46.99 -30.63 8.07
CA ALA A 225 -47.98 -31.67 7.82
C ALA A 225 -48.62 -31.54 6.43
N THR A 226 -48.97 -30.31 6.05
CA THR A 226 -49.50 -30.01 4.71
C THR A 226 -48.50 -30.42 3.63
N PHE A 227 -47.22 -30.04 3.78
CA PHE A 227 -46.16 -30.40 2.84
C PHE A 227 -46.03 -31.93 2.68
N LEU A 228 -45.96 -32.66 3.80
CA LEU A 228 -45.80 -34.13 3.81
C LEU A 228 -46.96 -34.86 3.11
N VAL A 229 -48.16 -34.27 3.08
CA VAL A 229 -49.33 -34.88 2.42
C VAL A 229 -49.43 -34.47 0.94
N THR A 230 -48.92 -33.30 0.56
CA THR A 230 -49.17 -32.67 -0.75
C THR A 230 -48.00 -32.65 -1.73
N ASP A 231 -46.76 -32.52 -1.26
CA ASP A 231 -45.55 -32.50 -2.10
C ASP A 231 -44.89 -33.88 -2.07
N TYR A 232 -44.65 -34.47 -3.25
CA TYR A 232 -43.98 -35.77 -3.38
C TYR A 232 -42.48 -35.64 -3.69
N ASN A 233 -41.95 -34.42 -3.77
CA ASN A 233 -40.56 -34.14 -4.11
C ASN A 233 -39.68 -33.99 -2.86
N HIS A 234 -39.68 -35.02 -2.02
CA HIS A 234 -38.79 -35.14 -0.86
C HIS A 234 -38.38 -36.60 -0.64
N ASP A 235 -37.31 -36.79 0.12
CA ASP A 235 -36.61 -38.08 0.19
C ASP A 235 -37.45 -39.19 0.86
N LEU A 236 -38.42 -38.83 1.72
CA LEU A 236 -39.29 -39.80 2.42
C LEU A 236 -40.32 -40.49 1.50
N THR A 237 -40.58 -39.97 0.30
CA THR A 237 -41.51 -40.65 -0.62
C THR A 237 -41.01 -41.99 -1.11
N ARG A 238 -39.71 -42.26 -0.93
CA ARG A 238 -39.03 -43.48 -1.34
C ARG A 238 -39.14 -44.61 -0.32
N LEU A 239 -39.68 -44.35 0.88
CA LEU A 239 -39.76 -45.36 1.93
C LEU A 239 -40.94 -46.33 1.65
N PRO A 240 -40.76 -47.66 1.78
CA PRO A 240 -41.84 -48.63 1.56
C PRO A 240 -43.08 -48.37 2.44
N ALA A 241 -42.87 -47.96 3.70
CA ALA A 241 -43.94 -47.66 4.65
C ALA A 241 -44.59 -46.26 4.46
N TRP A 242 -44.11 -45.44 3.52
CA TRP A 242 -44.48 -44.02 3.40
C TRP A 242 -45.99 -43.80 3.28
N LYS A 243 -46.69 -44.69 2.58
CA LYS A 243 -48.14 -44.59 2.38
C LYS A 243 -48.91 -44.65 3.71
N ASP A 244 -48.51 -45.53 4.62
CA ASP A 244 -49.15 -45.71 5.92
C ASP A 244 -48.81 -44.56 6.85
N ILE A 245 -47.54 -44.15 6.85
CA ILE A 245 -47.03 -42.99 7.61
C ILE A 245 -47.78 -41.71 7.21
N ARG A 246 -47.90 -41.44 5.90
CA ARG A 246 -48.64 -40.28 5.40
C ARG A 246 -50.10 -40.31 5.83
N THR A 247 -50.73 -41.49 5.81
CA THR A 247 -52.13 -41.65 6.22
C THR A 247 -52.31 -41.33 7.71
N SER A 248 -51.38 -41.78 8.55
CA SER A 248 -51.35 -41.45 9.98
C SER A 248 -51.12 -39.94 10.22
N MET A 249 -50.15 -39.34 9.53
CA MET A 249 -49.84 -37.90 9.65
C MET A 249 -50.96 -36.99 9.14
N ALA A 250 -51.76 -37.43 8.16
CA ALA A 250 -52.92 -36.70 7.69
C ALA A 250 -54.07 -36.67 8.70
N GLN A 251 -54.18 -37.70 9.55
CA GLN A 251 -55.21 -37.78 10.61
C GLN A 251 -54.81 -37.00 11.86
N SER A 252 -53.53 -36.99 12.20
CA SER A 252 -52.97 -36.25 13.32
C SER A 252 -51.69 -35.55 12.87
N PRO A 253 -51.70 -34.21 12.71
CA PRO A 253 -50.52 -33.49 12.26
C PRO A 253 -49.37 -33.70 13.26
N PRO A 254 -48.15 -34.00 12.78
CA PRO A 254 -46.99 -34.22 13.64
C PRO A 254 -46.61 -32.97 14.42
N VAL A 255 -46.70 -33.01 15.75
CA VAL A 255 -46.24 -31.95 16.68
C VAL A 255 -45.10 -32.52 17.52
N PRO A 256 -43.98 -31.79 17.72
CA PRO A 256 -42.89 -32.24 18.58
C PRO A 256 -43.35 -32.37 20.04
N ASP A 257 -42.85 -33.39 20.73
CA ASP A 257 -42.96 -33.47 22.19
C ASP A 257 -41.98 -32.49 22.85
N VAL A 258 -42.16 -32.21 24.15
CA VAL A 258 -41.30 -31.31 24.94
C VAL A 258 -39.82 -31.70 24.87
N ASP A 259 -39.53 -32.99 24.79
CA ASP A 259 -38.17 -33.54 24.74
C ASP A 259 -37.59 -33.57 23.31
N ASP A 260 -38.40 -33.29 22.28
CA ASP A 260 -37.97 -33.22 20.88
C ASP A 260 -37.66 -31.78 20.43
N TYR A 261 -37.35 -30.90 21.38
CA TYR A 261 -36.95 -29.52 21.15
C TYR A 261 -35.46 -29.28 21.39
N ALA A 262 -34.74 -28.88 20.34
CA ALA A 262 -33.39 -28.33 20.45
C ALA A 262 -33.47 -26.80 20.50
N ASP A 263 -33.49 -26.25 21.70
CA ASP A 263 -33.61 -24.80 21.94
C ASP A 263 -32.25 -24.13 22.17
N PHE A 264 -31.62 -23.67 21.08
CA PHE A 264 -30.34 -22.98 21.13
C PHE A 264 -30.44 -21.59 21.78
N GLU A 265 -31.62 -20.95 21.77
CA GLU A 265 -31.83 -19.66 22.43
C GLU A 265 -31.84 -19.87 23.96
N PHE A 266 -32.55 -20.90 24.45
CA PHE A 266 -32.54 -21.28 25.86
C PHE A 266 -31.12 -21.64 26.35
N ILE A 267 -30.31 -22.34 25.55
CA ILE A 267 -28.90 -22.60 25.89
C ILE A 267 -28.14 -21.30 26.12
N LEU A 268 -28.25 -20.35 25.20
CA LEU A 268 -27.55 -19.07 25.30
C LEU A 268 -28.03 -18.25 26.50
N GLN A 269 -29.33 -18.29 26.81
CA GLN A 269 -29.90 -17.67 28.00
C GLN A 269 -29.38 -18.31 29.28
N SER A 270 -29.33 -19.64 29.33
CA SER A 270 -28.84 -20.42 30.48
C SER A 270 -27.39 -20.10 30.83
N LEU A 271 -26.55 -19.80 29.83
CA LEU A 271 -25.15 -19.43 30.04
C LEU A 271 -24.96 -18.09 30.78
N HIS A 272 -26.01 -17.28 30.95
CA HIS A 272 -25.98 -16.08 31.80
C HIS A 272 -26.14 -16.40 33.29
N ALA A 273 -26.69 -17.56 33.64
CA ALA A 273 -26.82 -18.02 35.02
C ALA A 273 -25.54 -18.75 35.48
N ALA A 274 -25.41 -18.95 36.80
CA ALA A 274 -24.29 -19.71 37.34
C ALA A 274 -24.39 -21.19 36.92
N PRO A 275 -23.26 -21.90 36.73
CA PRO A 275 -23.29 -23.32 36.31
C PRO A 275 -24.02 -24.29 37.25
N ALA A 276 -24.31 -23.88 38.49
CA ALA A 276 -25.11 -24.66 39.42
C ALA A 276 -26.62 -24.60 39.15
N GLU A 277 -27.07 -23.63 38.37
CA GLU A 277 -28.47 -23.38 38.00
C GLU A 277 -28.79 -23.93 36.60
N TRP A 278 -27.80 -24.42 35.86
CA TRP A 278 -28.00 -25.02 34.55
C TRP A 278 -28.79 -26.33 34.66
N VAL A 279 -29.82 -26.46 33.84
CA VAL A 279 -30.53 -27.72 33.60
C VAL A 279 -29.73 -28.51 32.56
N PRO A 280 -29.24 -29.72 32.85
CA PRO A 280 -28.40 -30.48 31.92
C PRO A 280 -29.11 -30.84 30.61
N GLU A 281 -30.34 -31.35 30.70
CA GLU A 281 -31.04 -31.99 29.59
C GLU A 281 -31.11 -31.14 28.30
N PRO A 282 -31.47 -29.85 28.32
CA PRO A 282 -31.48 -29.02 27.12
C PRO A 282 -30.12 -28.95 26.41
N PHE A 283 -29.01 -28.95 27.15
CA PHE A 283 -27.66 -28.91 26.54
C PHE A 283 -27.34 -30.22 25.84
N LEU A 284 -27.73 -31.35 26.43
CA LEU A 284 -27.53 -32.69 25.87
C LEU A 284 -28.35 -32.83 24.58
N VAL A 285 -29.64 -32.50 24.62
CA VAL A 285 -30.53 -32.51 23.46
C VAL A 285 -30.00 -31.63 22.33
N CYS A 286 -29.55 -30.41 22.63
CA CYS A 286 -28.98 -29.52 21.62
C CYS A 286 -27.69 -30.08 21.00
N ARG A 287 -26.82 -30.73 21.79
CA ARG A 287 -25.60 -31.34 21.27
C ARG A 287 -25.94 -32.53 20.39
N ASP A 288 -26.82 -33.41 20.85
CA ASP A 288 -27.20 -34.62 20.15
C ASP A 288 -27.87 -34.26 18.82
N MET A 289 -28.74 -33.24 18.80
CA MET A 289 -29.31 -32.69 17.56
C MET A 289 -28.24 -32.14 16.59
N VAL A 290 -27.23 -31.43 17.10
CA VAL A 290 -26.10 -30.93 16.29
C VAL A 290 -25.30 -32.09 15.69
N LEU A 291 -25.07 -33.15 16.47
CA LEU A 291 -24.35 -34.34 16.04
C LEU A 291 -25.13 -35.15 15.01
N GLU A 292 -26.42 -35.40 15.26
CA GLU A 292 -27.33 -36.11 14.38
C GLU A 292 -27.45 -35.40 13.02
N ILE A 293 -27.75 -34.09 13.02
CA ILE A 293 -27.84 -33.31 11.77
C ILE A 293 -26.46 -33.21 11.09
N GLY A 294 -25.39 -33.01 11.85
CA GLY A 294 -24.04 -32.98 11.32
C GLY A 294 -23.67 -34.27 10.58
N THR A 295 -24.07 -35.41 11.14
CA THR A 295 -23.82 -36.74 10.58
C THR A 295 -24.71 -37.01 9.37
N ALA A 296 -26.03 -36.79 9.49
CA ALA A 296 -27.00 -37.02 8.43
C ALA A 296 -26.69 -36.23 7.15
N PHE A 297 -26.13 -35.03 7.28
CA PHE A 297 -25.79 -34.17 6.14
C PHE A 297 -24.31 -34.18 5.74
N ASP A 298 -23.47 -34.99 6.39
CA ASP A 298 -22.00 -35.04 6.22
C ASP A 298 -21.37 -33.62 6.34
N HIS A 299 -21.83 -32.86 7.34
CA HIS A 299 -21.45 -31.47 7.53
C HIS A 299 -20.26 -31.34 8.50
N ARG A 300 -19.05 -31.60 7.98
CA ARG A 300 -17.79 -31.61 8.73
C ARG A 300 -17.59 -30.44 9.69
N ARG A 301 -17.88 -29.20 9.27
CA ARG A 301 -17.68 -28.00 10.12
C ARG A 301 -18.64 -27.91 11.31
N LEU A 302 -19.75 -28.64 11.26
CA LEU A 302 -20.70 -28.72 12.36
C LEU A 302 -20.24 -29.79 13.34
N LEU A 303 -19.81 -30.95 12.83
CA LEU A 303 -19.20 -32.04 13.61
C LEU A 303 -17.93 -31.58 14.36
N GLU A 304 -17.10 -30.73 13.75
CA GLU A 304 -15.91 -30.14 14.39
C GLU A 304 -16.22 -29.29 15.64
N LEU A 305 -17.48 -28.88 15.87
CA LEU A 305 -17.87 -28.14 17.08
C LEU A 305 -18.25 -29.03 18.26
N VAL A 306 -18.75 -30.24 17.99
CA VAL A 306 -19.25 -31.19 19.01
C VAL A 306 -18.36 -32.42 19.14
N GLY A 307 -17.32 -32.53 18.33
CA GLY A 307 -16.38 -33.65 18.37
C GLY A 307 -15.47 -33.66 19.60
N PRO A 308 -14.68 -34.73 19.77
CA PRO A 308 -13.88 -34.96 20.97
C PRO A 308 -12.98 -33.79 21.36
N GLY A 309 -13.07 -33.36 22.62
CA GLY A 309 -12.20 -32.34 23.22
C GLY A 309 -12.60 -30.89 22.94
N THR A 310 -13.68 -30.65 22.19
CA THR A 310 -14.20 -29.29 21.99
C THR A 310 -14.80 -28.72 23.29
N PRO A 311 -15.08 -27.41 23.38
CA PRO A 311 -15.78 -26.86 24.53
C PRO A 311 -17.19 -27.45 24.75
N ILE A 312 -17.94 -27.74 23.69
CA ILE A 312 -19.29 -28.33 23.80
C ILE A 312 -19.19 -29.80 24.24
N ASP A 313 -18.24 -30.54 23.70
CA ASP A 313 -18.01 -31.94 24.07
C ASP A 313 -17.60 -32.09 25.54
N ARG A 314 -16.66 -31.25 26.00
CA ARG A 314 -16.28 -31.21 27.43
C ARG A 314 -17.43 -30.80 28.34
N LEU A 315 -18.34 -29.94 27.88
CA LEU A 315 -19.54 -29.57 28.63
C LEU A 315 -20.49 -30.76 28.75
N ASP A 316 -20.74 -31.48 27.65
CA ASP A 316 -21.59 -32.68 27.61
C ASP A 316 -21.07 -33.77 28.56
N ASP A 317 -19.78 -34.11 28.47
CA ASP A 317 -19.13 -35.07 29.38
C ASP A 317 -19.36 -34.70 30.85
N LEU A 318 -19.20 -33.41 31.18
CA LEU A 318 -19.36 -32.92 32.54
C LEU A 318 -20.83 -32.97 32.99
N LEU A 319 -21.77 -32.59 32.14
CA LEU A 319 -23.20 -32.60 32.43
C LEU A 319 -23.71 -34.02 32.66
N ARG A 320 -23.37 -34.97 31.77
CA ARG A 320 -23.70 -36.40 31.92
C ARG A 320 -23.07 -37.00 33.18
N ALA A 321 -21.87 -36.57 33.55
CA ALA A 321 -21.22 -37.03 34.78
C ALA A 321 -21.86 -36.46 36.06
N VAL A 322 -22.46 -35.27 36.02
CA VAL A 322 -23.12 -34.64 37.19
C VAL A 322 -24.41 -35.37 37.59
N GLU A 323 -25.04 -36.06 36.67
CA GLU A 323 -26.24 -36.86 36.91
C GLU A 323 -25.94 -38.21 37.59
N THR A 324 -24.66 -38.58 37.76
CA THR A 324 -24.27 -39.83 38.41
C THR A 324 -24.05 -39.68 39.95
N PRO A 325 -24.45 -40.67 40.77
CA PRO A 325 -24.55 -40.49 42.24
C PRO A 325 -23.26 -40.26 43.04
N LEU A 326 -22.07 -40.65 42.53
CA LEU A 326 -20.85 -40.76 43.36
C LEU A 326 -19.60 -39.97 42.88
N PRO A 327 -19.47 -39.48 41.62
CA PRO A 327 -18.39 -38.57 41.21
C PRO A 327 -18.81 -37.12 40.85
N GLY A 328 -20.09 -36.75 40.97
CA GLY A 328 -20.62 -35.46 40.49
C GLY A 328 -19.98 -34.20 41.11
N TRP A 329 -19.34 -34.28 42.28
CA TRP A 329 -18.72 -33.10 42.92
C TRP A 329 -17.48 -32.59 42.17
N ARG A 330 -16.67 -33.49 41.59
CA ARG A 330 -15.51 -33.10 40.77
C ARG A 330 -15.97 -32.45 39.48
N SER A 331 -16.98 -33.02 38.82
CA SER A 331 -17.58 -32.47 37.61
C SER A 331 -18.24 -31.11 37.86
N ARG A 332 -18.99 -30.95 38.97
CA ARG A 332 -19.53 -29.63 39.39
C ARG A 332 -18.44 -28.58 39.61
N ARG A 333 -17.30 -28.96 40.18
CA ARG A 333 -16.15 -28.04 40.35
C ARG A 333 -15.52 -27.68 39.00
N GLN A 334 -15.49 -28.60 38.04
CA GLN A 334 -14.95 -28.37 36.70
C GLN A 334 -15.91 -27.53 35.84
N LEU A 335 -17.23 -27.73 35.94
CA LEU A 335 -18.25 -26.88 35.29
C LEU A 335 -18.07 -25.40 35.65
N ARG A 336 -17.80 -25.10 36.93
CA ARG A 336 -17.52 -23.72 37.40
C ARG A 336 -16.28 -23.07 36.80
N LYS A 337 -15.39 -23.85 36.19
CA LYS A 337 -14.17 -23.35 35.54
C LYS A 337 -14.34 -23.17 34.03
N LEU A 338 -15.47 -23.56 33.46
CA LEU A 338 -15.73 -23.38 32.04
C LEU A 338 -15.93 -21.89 31.74
N ASP A 339 -15.42 -21.46 30.60
CA ASP A 339 -15.63 -20.12 30.09
C ASP A 339 -17.00 -20.05 29.38
N ALA A 340 -17.98 -19.45 30.04
CA ALA A 340 -19.34 -19.27 29.51
C ALA A 340 -19.37 -18.44 28.22
N ASN A 341 -18.44 -17.48 28.05
CA ASN A 341 -18.35 -16.69 26.82
C ASN A 341 -17.85 -17.55 25.66
N GLN A 342 -16.85 -18.40 25.92
CA GLN A 342 -16.35 -19.36 24.93
C GLN A 342 -17.43 -20.36 24.53
N LEU A 343 -18.17 -20.91 25.50
CA LEU A 343 -19.31 -21.82 25.24
C LEU A 343 -20.39 -21.13 24.41
N GLY A 344 -20.79 -19.91 24.77
CA GLY A 344 -21.79 -19.15 24.04
C GLY A 344 -21.36 -18.85 22.60
N MET A 345 -20.08 -18.61 22.36
CA MET A 345 -19.54 -18.47 20.99
C MET A 345 -19.68 -19.76 20.18
N HIS A 346 -19.38 -20.92 20.77
CA HIS A 346 -19.46 -22.22 20.10
C HIS A 346 -20.92 -22.60 19.79
N TRP A 347 -21.85 -22.37 20.71
CA TRP A 347 -23.27 -22.62 20.48
C TRP A 347 -23.87 -21.69 19.42
N ARG A 348 -23.52 -20.39 19.41
CA ARG A 348 -23.94 -19.48 18.31
C ARG A 348 -23.40 -19.93 16.96
N LEU A 349 -22.16 -20.43 16.93
CA LEU A 349 -21.54 -20.94 15.71
C LEU A 349 -22.20 -22.24 15.23
N ALA A 350 -22.59 -23.13 16.15
CA ALA A 350 -23.35 -24.35 15.84
C ALA A 350 -24.71 -24.00 15.23
N ALA A 351 -25.48 -23.13 15.88
CA ALA A 351 -26.78 -22.68 15.40
C ALA A 351 -26.70 -21.96 14.02
N SER A 352 -25.66 -21.14 13.82
CA SER A 352 -25.39 -20.48 12.54
C SER A 352 -25.10 -21.48 11.41
N ARG A 353 -24.30 -22.52 11.69
CA ARG A 353 -23.98 -23.58 10.72
C ARG A 353 -25.20 -24.45 10.42
N LEU A 354 -25.99 -24.83 11.43
CA LEU A 354 -27.27 -25.50 11.23
C LEU A 354 -28.19 -24.71 10.29
N ARG A 355 -28.32 -23.40 10.53
CA ARG A 355 -29.11 -22.50 9.67
C ARG A 355 -28.63 -22.48 8.22
N SER A 356 -27.32 -22.66 7.99
CA SER A 356 -26.76 -22.71 6.62
C SER A 356 -27.08 -24.01 5.86
N ILE A 357 -27.36 -25.09 6.58
CA ILE A 357 -27.80 -26.39 6.03
C ILE A 357 -29.31 -26.38 5.81
N ALA A 358 -30.04 -25.60 6.61
CA ALA A 358 -31.48 -25.51 6.58
C ALA A 358 -32.02 -24.72 5.37
N HIS A 359 -33.15 -25.19 4.85
CA HIS A 359 -34.00 -24.51 3.89
C HIS A 359 -35.39 -24.35 4.47
N TRP A 360 -35.81 -23.10 4.64
CA TRP A 360 -37.14 -22.76 5.09
C TRP A 360 -38.11 -22.91 3.93
N HIS A 361 -39.04 -23.86 4.04
CA HIS A 361 -40.06 -24.09 3.06
C HIS A 361 -41.28 -23.22 3.38
N ALA A 362 -41.58 -22.29 2.50
CA ALA A 362 -42.84 -21.55 2.53
C ALA A 362 -43.85 -22.29 1.67
N LEU A 363 -45.03 -22.56 2.22
CA LEU A 363 -46.17 -22.97 1.39
C LEU A 363 -46.56 -21.80 0.46
N PRO A 364 -46.92 -22.08 -0.80
CA PRO A 364 -47.32 -21.06 -1.76
C PRO A 364 -48.59 -20.29 -1.37
#